data_AF-I0I091-F1
#
_entry.id   AF-I0I091-F1
#
_cell.length_a   1.000
_cell.length_b   1.000
_cell.length_c   1.000
_cell.angle_alpha   90.00
_cell.angle_beta   90.00
_cell.angle_gamma   90.00
#
_symmetry.space_group_name_H-M   'P 1'
#
loop_
_entity.id
_entity.type
_entity.pdbx_description
1 polymer ?
#
loop_
_entity_poly.entity_id
_entity_poly.type
_entity_poly.pdbx_seq_one_letter_code
_entity_poly.pdbx_strand_id
1 'polypeptide(L)'
;MRTIRTSEGRRLEEFLTRCRAATLWRALSEEWLNALIPGIRLLIGCDQGNDMHLEGDAATHTVMTCMALPIFARRYLDREPDFVERLAALIHDWKKPVCRRGFVQKLPFPGHEMAAAAEVPSLARRIGLSAAEMERLHFVVANHGVAHAFPYLPAEERRRLATSPHWVSLGLLQAADAHSCWLPGGGHLPIHWELLEWEALTCSGAALSPTLFLPISSFAPLDLSAQTYAQQL
;
A
#
# COMPACT_ATOMS: atom_id res chain seq x y z
N MET A 1 -9.99 -10.64 23.46
CA MET A 1 -8.73 -11.43 23.56
C MET A 1 -7.57 -10.47 23.43
N ARG A 2 -6.70 -10.33 24.44
CA ARG A 2 -5.47 -9.53 24.29
C ARG A 2 -4.54 -10.29 23.34
N THR A 3 -4.26 -9.73 22.18
CA THR A 3 -3.25 -10.23 21.25
C THR A 3 -1.89 -10.18 21.94
N ILE A 4 -1.30 -11.35 22.22
CA ILE A 4 0.02 -11.43 22.82
C ILE A 4 1.03 -11.34 21.68
N ARG A 5 1.47 -10.12 21.36
CA ARG A 5 2.63 -9.87 20.51
C ARG A 5 3.87 -10.57 21.07
N THR A 6 4.76 -11.04 20.21
CA THR A 6 6.10 -11.49 20.63
C THR A 6 6.95 -10.28 21.07
N SER A 7 8.14 -10.52 21.63
CA SER A 7 9.10 -9.44 21.91
C SER A 7 9.47 -8.64 20.65
N GLU A 8 9.68 -9.34 19.56
CA GLU A 8 10.02 -8.82 18.24
C GLU A 8 8.85 -8.02 17.67
N GLY A 9 7.63 -8.54 17.82
CA GLY A 9 6.41 -7.83 17.43
C GLY A 9 6.21 -6.54 18.19
N ARG A 10 6.38 -6.53 19.52
CA ARG A 10 6.31 -5.31 20.33
C ARG A 10 7.36 -4.29 19.92
N ARG A 11 8.61 -4.73 19.72
CA ARG A 11 9.70 -3.86 19.25
C ARG A 11 9.35 -3.23 17.91
N LEU A 12 8.86 -4.01 16.95
CA LEU A 12 8.48 -3.51 15.63
C LEU A 12 7.29 -2.55 15.71
N GLU A 13 6.29 -2.86 16.53
CA GLU A 13 5.11 -2.01 16.76
C GLU A 13 5.47 -0.67 17.38
N GLU A 14 6.26 -0.67 18.45
CA GLU A 14 6.79 0.54 19.08
C GLU A 14 7.63 1.36 18.11
N PHE A 15 8.48 0.68 17.31
CA PHE A 15 9.30 1.31 16.30
C PHE A 15 8.44 1.99 15.23
N LEU A 16 7.50 1.28 14.60
CA LEU A 16 6.66 1.83 13.52
C LEU A 16 5.69 2.92 14.00
N THR A 17 5.28 2.86 15.26
CA THR A 17 4.42 3.90 15.86
C THR A 17 5.16 5.22 16.02
N ARG A 18 6.48 5.19 16.27
CA ARG A 18 7.27 6.37 16.66
C ARG A 18 8.32 6.78 15.64
N CYS A 19 8.58 5.94 14.63
CA CYS A 19 9.64 6.20 13.66
C CYS A 19 9.35 7.46 12.85
N ARG A 20 10.43 8.12 12.45
CA ARG A 20 10.44 9.21 11.48
C ARG A 20 11.20 8.74 10.25
N ALA A 21 11.04 9.44 9.12
CA ALA A 21 11.66 9.08 7.85
C ALA A 21 13.14 8.65 7.98
N ALA A 22 13.99 9.51 8.55
CA ALA A 22 15.42 9.22 8.70
C ALA A 22 15.72 8.00 9.59
N THR A 23 14.88 7.73 10.60
CA THR A 23 15.05 6.56 11.48
C THR A 23 14.57 5.28 10.79
N LEU A 24 13.47 5.34 10.03
CA LEU A 24 13.00 4.23 9.23
C LEU A 24 13.99 3.88 8.13
N TRP A 25 14.51 4.88 7.42
CA TRP A 25 15.54 4.72 6.39
C TRP A 25 16.76 3.96 6.91
N ARG A 26 17.31 4.40 8.06
CA ARG A 26 18.42 3.68 8.71
C ARG A 26 18.04 2.27 9.11
N ALA A 27 16.85 2.05 9.65
CA ALA A 27 16.44 0.72 10.09
C ALA A 27 16.35 -0.29 8.94
N LEU A 28 16.10 0.14 7.69
CA LEU A 28 16.10 -0.75 6.52
C LEU A 28 17.45 -1.44 6.30
N SER A 29 18.57 -0.84 6.73
CA SER A 29 19.90 -1.46 6.64
C SER A 29 20.32 -2.23 7.90
N GLU A 30 19.54 -2.15 8.98
CA GLU A 30 19.88 -2.76 10.26
C GLU A 30 19.55 -4.27 10.30
N GLU A 31 20.45 -5.04 10.92
CA GLU A 31 20.31 -6.50 10.94
C GLU A 31 19.07 -6.97 11.72
N TRP A 32 18.63 -6.23 12.74
CA TRP A 32 17.44 -6.62 13.50
C TRP A 32 16.17 -6.61 12.66
N LEU A 33 16.04 -5.65 11.72
CA LEU A 33 14.86 -5.55 10.86
C LEU A 33 14.95 -6.59 9.75
N ASN A 34 16.15 -6.80 9.18
CA ASN A 34 16.39 -7.84 8.20
C ASN A 34 16.21 -9.26 8.74
N ALA A 35 16.60 -9.52 10.00
CA ALA A 35 16.35 -10.81 10.64
C ALA A 35 14.85 -11.08 10.81
N LEU A 36 14.07 -10.02 11.10
CA LEU A 36 12.62 -10.12 11.26
C LEU A 36 11.90 -10.26 9.91
N ILE A 37 12.31 -9.47 8.91
CA ILE A 37 11.74 -9.39 7.55
C ILE A 37 12.88 -9.66 6.54
N PRO A 38 13.21 -10.95 6.26
CA PRO A 38 14.37 -11.34 5.46
C PRO A 38 14.46 -10.70 4.07
N GLY A 39 15.52 -9.93 3.82
CA GLY A 39 15.75 -9.28 2.53
C GLY A 39 15.12 -7.88 2.42
N ILE A 40 14.53 -7.34 3.49
CA ILE A 40 14.04 -5.94 3.49
C ILE A 40 15.13 -4.92 3.14
N ARG A 41 16.39 -5.20 3.52
CA ARG A 41 17.55 -4.37 3.17
C ARG A 41 17.81 -4.27 1.67
N LEU A 42 17.31 -5.22 0.88
CA LEU A 42 17.48 -5.25 -0.57
C LEU A 42 16.60 -4.22 -1.28
N LEU A 43 15.67 -3.57 -0.57
CA LEU A 43 14.94 -2.41 -1.09
C LEU A 43 15.89 -1.23 -1.36
N ILE A 44 16.98 -1.12 -0.59
CA ILE A 44 17.98 -0.06 -0.75
C ILE A 44 18.71 -0.30 -2.07
N GLY A 45 18.66 0.67 -2.97
CA GLY A 45 19.21 0.55 -4.32
C GLY A 45 18.38 -0.30 -5.28
N CYS A 46 17.20 -0.79 -4.88
CA CYS A 46 16.25 -1.42 -5.80
C CYS A 46 15.55 -0.32 -6.62
N ASP A 47 16.23 0.11 -7.68
CA ASP A 47 15.77 1.13 -8.62
C ASP A 47 14.42 0.74 -9.25
N GLN A 48 13.43 1.65 -9.12
CA GLN A 48 12.07 1.50 -9.63
C GLN A 48 11.90 2.04 -11.06
N GLY A 49 12.95 2.64 -11.64
CA GLY A 49 12.97 3.18 -13.00
C GLY A 49 12.70 4.68 -13.03
N ASN A 50 13.68 5.44 -13.52
CA ASN A 50 13.66 6.91 -13.56
C ASN A 50 12.56 7.51 -14.46
N ASP A 51 12.04 6.72 -15.41
CA ASP A 51 10.98 7.16 -16.31
C ASP A 51 9.58 7.02 -15.68
N MET A 52 9.49 6.39 -14.50
CA MET A 52 8.21 6.02 -13.89
C MET A 52 8.08 6.47 -12.43
N HIS A 53 9.20 6.51 -11.70
CA HIS A 53 9.27 6.77 -10.26
C HIS A 53 10.42 7.76 -9.96
N LEU A 54 10.10 9.03 -9.79
CA LEU A 54 11.09 10.08 -9.51
C LEU A 54 11.60 10.08 -8.06
N GLU A 55 10.97 9.31 -7.18
CA GLU A 55 11.39 9.13 -5.79
C GLU A 55 12.69 8.31 -5.64
N GLY A 56 13.10 7.58 -6.68
CA GLY A 56 14.34 6.81 -6.73
C GLY A 56 14.13 5.32 -6.48
N ASP A 57 14.59 4.81 -5.34
CA ASP A 57 14.56 3.38 -5.04
C ASP A 57 13.33 2.95 -4.20
N ALA A 58 13.05 1.64 -4.22
CA ALA A 58 11.92 1.06 -3.51
C ALA A 58 11.98 1.27 -1.99
N ALA A 59 13.18 1.42 -1.42
CA ALA A 59 13.30 1.80 -0.02
C ALA A 59 12.76 3.21 0.20
N THR A 60 13.09 4.16 -0.68
CA THR A 60 12.75 5.59 -0.51
C THR A 60 11.25 5.74 -0.59
N HIS A 61 10.67 5.10 -1.61
CA HIS A 61 9.25 4.92 -1.76
C HIS A 61 8.59 4.34 -0.49
N THR A 62 9.10 3.22 0.04
CA THR A 62 8.57 2.60 1.27
C THR A 62 8.58 3.56 2.46
N VAL A 63 9.66 4.33 2.64
CA VAL A 63 9.72 5.32 3.73
C VAL A 63 8.67 6.42 3.54
N MET A 64 8.52 6.93 2.31
CA MET A 64 7.52 7.94 1.99
C MET A 64 6.10 7.42 2.27
N THR A 65 5.78 6.21 1.83
CA THR A 65 4.48 5.55 2.07
C THR A 65 4.20 5.39 3.57
N CYS A 66 5.18 4.95 4.37
CA CYS A 66 5.04 4.88 5.82
C CYS A 66 4.80 6.25 6.49
N MET A 67 5.37 7.34 5.95
CA MET A 67 5.18 8.69 6.48
C MET A 67 3.87 9.35 5.99
N ALA A 68 3.38 8.97 4.81
CA ALA A 68 2.13 9.45 4.25
C ALA A 68 0.91 8.78 4.92
N LEU A 69 1.03 7.52 5.34
CA LEU A 69 -0.07 6.74 5.91
C LEU A 69 -0.81 7.44 7.07
N PRO A 70 -0.14 8.04 8.08
CA PRO A 70 -0.84 8.77 9.15
C PRO A 70 -1.60 10.01 8.67
N ILE A 71 -1.18 10.65 7.58
CA ILE A 71 -1.87 11.82 7.01
C ILE A 71 -3.24 11.37 6.48
N PHE A 72 -3.27 10.28 5.72
CA PHE A 72 -4.51 9.77 5.12
C PHE A 72 -5.42 9.07 6.13
N ALA A 73 -4.85 8.38 7.12
CA ALA A 73 -5.64 7.81 8.21
C ALA A 73 -6.39 8.89 9.00
N ARG A 74 -5.75 10.02 9.31
CA ARG A 74 -6.41 11.16 9.95
C ARG A 74 -7.43 11.83 9.02
N ARG A 75 -7.07 12.02 7.75
CA ARG A 75 -7.95 12.65 6.76
C ARG A 75 -9.27 11.90 6.58
N TYR A 76 -9.19 10.58 6.45
CA TYR A 76 -10.33 9.76 6.04
C TYR A 76 -11.06 9.08 7.20
N LEU A 77 -10.37 8.82 8.32
CA LEU A 77 -10.91 8.03 9.43
C LEU A 77 -10.82 8.71 10.79
N ASP A 78 -10.26 9.93 10.87
CA ASP A 78 -10.05 10.66 12.11
C ASP A 78 -9.33 9.84 13.21
N ARG A 79 -8.35 9.02 12.79
CA ARG A 79 -7.53 8.20 13.71
C ARG A 79 -6.11 8.00 13.22
N GLU A 80 -5.25 7.53 14.11
CA GLU A 80 -3.95 6.99 13.72
C GLU A 80 -4.09 5.64 13.01
N PRO A 81 -3.18 5.31 12.07
CA PRO A 81 -3.12 3.97 11.51
C PRO A 81 -2.65 2.99 12.60
N ASP A 82 -3.27 1.82 12.60
CA ASP A 82 -2.94 0.77 13.55
C ASP A 82 -1.67 0.02 13.14
N PHE A 83 -1.25 -0.94 13.97
CA PHE A 83 -0.02 -1.69 13.72
C PHE A 83 -0.05 -2.47 12.39
N VAL A 84 -1.18 -3.05 12.00
CA VAL A 84 -1.27 -3.84 10.76
C VAL A 84 -1.17 -2.93 9.54
N GLU A 85 -1.79 -1.76 9.58
CA GLU A 85 -1.71 -0.78 8.49
C GLU A 85 -0.28 -0.23 8.32
N ARG A 86 0.39 0.07 9.43
CA ARG A 86 1.81 0.49 9.42
C ARG A 86 2.72 -0.62 8.89
N LEU A 87 2.45 -1.87 9.29
CA LEU A 87 3.19 -3.02 8.82
C LEU A 87 2.96 -3.27 7.33
N ALA A 88 1.72 -3.14 6.85
CA ALA A 88 1.40 -3.24 5.43
C ALA A 88 2.18 -2.20 4.61
N ALA A 89 2.22 -0.95 5.05
CA ALA A 89 3.03 0.09 4.40
C ALA A 89 4.52 -0.26 4.37
N LEU A 90 5.08 -0.84 5.44
CA LEU A 90 6.48 -1.26 5.46
C LEU A 90 6.80 -2.39 4.46
N ILE A 91 5.86 -3.32 4.25
CA ILE A 91 6.15 -4.57 3.52
C ILE A 91 5.49 -4.70 2.16
N HIS A 92 4.64 -3.77 1.73
CA HIS A 92 3.89 -3.88 0.47
C HIS A 92 4.81 -4.18 -0.72
N ASP A 93 5.96 -3.49 -0.78
CA ASP A 93 6.96 -3.61 -1.83
C ASP A 93 8.14 -4.55 -1.51
N TRP A 94 8.15 -5.21 -0.34
CA TRP A 94 9.31 -5.95 0.18
C TRP A 94 9.92 -6.95 -0.82
N LYS A 95 9.10 -7.52 -1.72
CA LYS A 95 9.54 -8.53 -2.68
C LYS A 95 9.87 -7.99 -4.08
N LYS A 96 9.79 -6.68 -4.34
CA LYS A 96 10.26 -6.09 -5.60
C LYS A 96 11.67 -6.54 -5.99
N PRO A 97 12.69 -6.55 -5.08
CA PRO A 97 14.06 -6.92 -5.45
C PRO A 97 14.20 -8.33 -6.03
N VAL A 98 13.42 -9.30 -5.54
CA VAL A 98 13.49 -10.71 -6.00
C VAL A 98 12.57 -10.98 -7.21
N CYS A 99 11.60 -10.11 -7.47
CA CYS A 99 10.69 -10.19 -8.59
C CYS A 99 11.17 -9.40 -9.81
N ARG A 100 12.31 -8.70 -9.73
CA ARG A 100 12.82 -7.86 -10.81
C ARG A 100 13.06 -8.67 -12.08
N ARG A 101 12.48 -8.21 -13.20
CA ARG A 101 12.76 -8.75 -14.55
C ARG A 101 13.54 -7.74 -15.38
N GLY A 102 14.27 -8.21 -16.39
CA GLY A 102 15.04 -7.35 -17.29
C GLY A 102 14.16 -6.33 -18.02
N PHE A 103 14.68 -5.10 -18.18
CA PHE A 103 14.02 -3.87 -18.65
C PHE A 103 13.45 -3.87 -20.08
N VAL A 104 13.26 -5.03 -20.72
CA VAL A 104 12.77 -5.08 -22.10
C VAL A 104 11.24 -5.14 -22.08
N GLN A 105 10.61 -3.97 -21.92
CA GLN A 105 9.20 -3.67 -22.21
C GLN A 105 8.12 -4.28 -21.29
N LYS A 106 8.43 -4.62 -20.03
CA LYS A 106 7.42 -5.12 -19.07
C LYS A 106 7.51 -4.38 -17.73
N LEU A 107 6.40 -4.45 -16.98
CA LEU A 107 6.34 -4.27 -15.53
C LEU A 107 7.66 -4.72 -14.88
N PRO A 108 8.38 -3.83 -14.16
CA PRO A 108 9.70 -4.17 -13.63
C PRO A 108 9.63 -5.26 -12.54
N PHE A 109 8.49 -5.40 -11.85
CA PHE A 109 8.34 -6.26 -10.67
C PHE A 109 7.04 -7.11 -10.68
N PRO A 110 6.80 -7.95 -11.70
CA PRO A 110 5.53 -8.66 -11.80
C PRO A 110 5.37 -9.66 -10.63
N GLY A 111 4.22 -9.57 -9.95
CA GLY A 111 3.81 -10.50 -8.90
C GLY A 111 4.52 -10.30 -7.55
N HIS A 112 5.15 -9.15 -7.34
CA HIS A 112 5.80 -8.82 -6.06
C HIS A 112 4.80 -8.76 -4.90
N GLU A 113 3.55 -8.36 -5.17
CA GLU A 113 2.44 -8.30 -4.23
C GLU A 113 2.14 -9.68 -3.67
N MET A 114 1.97 -10.66 -4.57
CA MET A 114 1.71 -12.05 -4.19
C MET A 114 2.92 -12.70 -3.53
N ALA A 115 4.13 -12.36 -3.97
CA ALA A 115 5.36 -12.83 -3.32
C ALA A 115 5.48 -12.31 -1.89
N ALA A 116 5.12 -11.04 -1.64
CA ALA A 116 5.12 -10.45 -0.30
C ALA A 116 4.01 -11.05 0.57
N ALA A 117 2.80 -11.19 0.01
CA ALA A 117 1.66 -11.80 0.70
C ALA A 117 1.92 -13.25 1.13
N ALA A 118 2.63 -14.04 0.31
CA ALA A 118 2.98 -15.43 0.63
C ALA A 118 3.86 -15.57 1.90
N GLU A 119 4.59 -14.53 2.29
CA GLU A 119 5.43 -14.51 3.50
C GLU A 119 4.68 -14.09 4.76
N VAL A 120 3.49 -13.48 4.60
CA VAL A 120 2.69 -12.95 5.72
C VAL A 120 2.44 -14.01 6.80
N PRO A 121 2.10 -15.28 6.51
CA PRO A 121 1.92 -16.29 7.56
C PRO A 121 3.18 -16.54 8.41
N SER A 122 4.36 -16.49 7.79
CA SER A 122 5.63 -16.67 8.50
C SER A 122 5.95 -15.46 9.38
N LEU A 123 5.80 -14.26 8.82
CA LEU A 123 5.99 -13.00 9.54
C LEU A 123 5.00 -12.87 10.71
N ALA A 124 3.72 -13.17 10.47
CA ALA A 124 2.65 -13.15 11.46
C ALA A 124 2.97 -14.02 12.69
N ARG A 125 3.50 -15.24 12.47
CA ARG A 125 3.95 -16.10 13.58
C ARG A 125 5.12 -15.49 14.33
N ARG A 126 6.10 -14.89 13.65
CA ARG A 126 7.28 -14.27 14.29
C ARG A 126 6.92 -13.07 15.16
N ILE A 127 5.97 -12.23 14.74
CA ILE A 127 5.59 -11.01 15.46
C ILE A 127 4.37 -11.18 16.37
N GLY A 128 3.68 -12.32 16.29
CA GLY A 128 2.49 -12.60 17.10
C GLY A 128 1.25 -11.82 16.64
N LEU A 129 0.93 -11.88 15.35
CA LEU A 129 -0.38 -11.44 14.84
C LEU A 129 -1.46 -12.47 15.19
N SER A 130 -2.66 -11.99 15.51
CA SER A 130 -3.85 -12.83 15.50
C SER A 130 -4.21 -13.29 14.08
N ALA A 131 -5.08 -14.29 13.98
CA ALA A 131 -5.60 -14.76 12.69
C ALA A 131 -6.25 -13.62 11.88
N ALA A 132 -7.07 -12.78 12.53
CA ALA A 132 -7.74 -11.65 11.87
C ALA A 132 -6.75 -10.57 11.39
N GLU A 133 -5.69 -10.30 12.16
CA GLU A 133 -4.65 -9.35 11.75
C GLU A 133 -3.80 -9.90 10.60
N MET A 134 -3.49 -11.19 10.62
CA MET A 134 -2.78 -11.87 9.53
C MET A 134 -3.61 -11.87 8.24
N GLU A 135 -4.90 -12.18 8.32
CA GLU A 135 -5.84 -12.15 7.19
C GLU A 135 -5.92 -10.75 6.59
N ARG A 136 -6.08 -9.72 7.45
CA ARG A 136 -6.09 -8.32 7.02
C ARG A 136 -4.77 -7.91 6.36
N LEU A 137 -3.63 -8.22 6.97
CA LEU A 137 -2.31 -7.91 6.41
C LEU A 137 -2.12 -8.58 5.04
N HIS A 138 -2.46 -9.87 4.94
CA HIS A 138 -2.36 -10.62 3.71
C HIS A 138 -3.23 -9.98 2.61
N PHE A 139 -4.50 -9.68 2.91
CA PHE A 139 -5.40 -9.05 1.95
C PHE A 139 -4.86 -7.71 1.46
N VAL A 140 -4.43 -6.83 2.36
CA VAL A 140 -3.94 -5.49 2.00
C VAL A 140 -2.69 -5.59 1.14
N VAL A 141 -1.70 -6.41 1.53
CA VAL A 141 -0.45 -6.57 0.77
C VAL A 141 -0.69 -7.24 -0.59
N ALA A 142 -1.55 -8.27 -0.67
CA ALA A 142 -1.81 -8.97 -1.92
C ALA A 142 -2.53 -8.09 -2.96
N ASN A 143 -3.29 -7.09 -2.52
CA ASN A 143 -4.16 -6.29 -3.40
C ASN A 143 -3.71 -4.83 -3.54
N HIS A 144 -2.56 -4.42 -2.99
CA HIS A 144 -2.15 -3.01 -3.00
C HIS A 144 -1.93 -2.47 -4.42
N GLY A 145 -1.25 -3.23 -5.29
CA GLY A 145 -1.02 -2.84 -6.69
C GLY A 145 -2.32 -2.69 -7.49
N VAL A 146 -3.21 -3.69 -7.43
CA VAL A 146 -4.49 -3.68 -8.15
C VAL A 146 -5.43 -2.55 -7.67
N ALA A 147 -5.27 -2.08 -6.43
CA ALA A 147 -6.05 -0.94 -5.93
C ALA A 147 -5.72 0.38 -6.66
N HIS A 148 -4.52 0.54 -7.23
CA HIS A 148 -4.19 1.68 -8.10
C HIS A 148 -4.92 1.63 -9.44
N ALA A 149 -5.36 0.45 -9.87
CA ALA A 149 -6.14 0.28 -11.10
C ALA A 149 -7.66 0.32 -10.87
N PHE A 150 -8.12 0.57 -9.63
CA PHE A 150 -9.52 0.44 -9.21
C PHE A 150 -10.58 0.97 -10.20
N PRO A 151 -10.51 2.22 -10.72
CA PRO A 151 -11.51 2.73 -11.65
C PRO A 151 -11.61 1.95 -12.97
N TYR A 152 -10.56 1.21 -13.34
CA TYR A 152 -10.46 0.46 -14.60
C TYR A 152 -10.71 -1.05 -14.43
N LEU A 153 -10.83 -1.54 -13.19
CA LEU A 153 -11.08 -2.94 -12.91
C LEU A 153 -12.48 -3.37 -13.39
N PRO A 154 -12.69 -4.65 -13.77
CA PRO A 154 -14.02 -5.20 -13.96
C PRO A 154 -14.92 -4.98 -12.74
N ALA A 155 -16.22 -4.83 -12.94
CA ALA A 155 -17.16 -4.55 -11.85
C ALA A 155 -17.19 -5.64 -10.76
N GLU A 156 -16.99 -6.90 -11.14
CA GLU A 156 -16.86 -8.01 -10.18
C GLU A 156 -15.64 -7.83 -9.26
N GLU A 157 -14.51 -7.41 -9.83
CA GLU A 157 -13.28 -7.22 -9.10
C GLU A 157 -13.34 -6.00 -8.18
N ARG A 158 -13.93 -4.89 -8.65
CA ARG A 158 -14.22 -3.73 -7.79
C ARG A 158 -15.08 -4.12 -6.60
N ARG A 159 -16.16 -4.86 -6.84
CA ARG A 159 -17.03 -5.37 -5.77
C ARG A 159 -16.26 -6.27 -4.81
N ARG A 160 -15.46 -7.22 -5.31
CA ARG A 160 -14.64 -8.12 -4.49
C ARG A 160 -13.75 -7.33 -3.51
N LEU A 161 -13.09 -6.28 -3.99
CA LEU A 161 -12.26 -5.41 -3.16
C LEU A 161 -13.10 -4.60 -2.16
N ALA A 162 -14.19 -3.99 -2.62
CA ALA A 162 -15.02 -3.09 -1.82
C ALA A 162 -15.88 -3.80 -0.76
N THR A 163 -16.27 -5.07 -0.98
CA THR A 163 -17.03 -5.87 0.00
C THR A 163 -16.15 -6.59 1.01
N SER A 164 -14.82 -6.56 0.83
CA SER A 164 -13.89 -7.10 1.81
C SER A 164 -14.02 -6.36 3.14
N PRO A 165 -14.01 -7.03 4.30
CA PRO A 165 -13.95 -6.36 5.60
C PRO A 165 -12.65 -5.56 5.81
N HIS A 166 -11.71 -5.64 4.86
CA HIS A 166 -10.40 -5.01 4.90
C HIS A 166 -10.24 -3.89 3.86
N TRP A 167 -11.31 -3.52 3.14
CA TRP A 167 -11.25 -2.48 2.10
C TRP A 167 -10.72 -1.14 2.65
N VAL A 168 -11.07 -0.78 3.89
CA VAL A 168 -10.62 0.45 4.56
C VAL A 168 -9.09 0.51 4.65
N SER A 169 -8.46 -0.56 5.13
CA SER A 169 -7.00 -0.62 5.24
C SER A 169 -6.33 -0.69 3.86
N LEU A 170 -6.98 -1.30 2.86
CA LEU A 170 -6.50 -1.29 1.48
C LEU A 170 -6.54 0.12 0.88
N GLY A 171 -7.65 0.86 1.06
CA GLY A 171 -7.81 2.23 0.60
C GLY A 171 -6.84 3.20 1.27
N LEU A 172 -6.55 3.01 2.56
CA LEU A 172 -5.53 3.79 3.26
C LEU A 172 -4.13 3.55 2.68
N LEU A 173 -3.77 2.29 2.46
CA LEU A 173 -2.47 1.97 1.86
C LEU A 173 -2.38 2.54 0.44
N GLN A 174 -3.43 2.36 -0.38
CA GLN A 174 -3.49 2.90 -1.74
C GLN A 174 -3.30 4.42 -1.75
N ALA A 175 -3.97 5.17 -0.86
CA ALA A 175 -3.83 6.61 -0.79
C ALA A 175 -2.40 7.04 -0.42
N ALA A 176 -1.81 6.38 0.58
CA ALA A 176 -0.45 6.68 1.04
C ALA A 176 0.62 6.34 0.00
N ASP A 177 0.49 5.19 -0.65
CA ASP A 177 1.36 4.69 -1.71
C ASP A 177 1.24 5.59 -2.95
N ALA A 178 0.02 5.90 -3.39
CA ALA A 178 -0.22 6.76 -4.54
C ALA A 178 0.39 8.14 -4.35
N HIS A 179 0.22 8.74 -3.17
CA HIS A 179 0.85 10.00 -2.79
C HIS A 179 2.39 9.94 -2.74
N SER A 180 2.96 8.75 -2.57
CA SER A 180 4.40 8.54 -2.47
C SER A 180 5.05 8.20 -3.81
N CYS A 181 4.26 7.80 -4.81
CA CYS A 181 4.70 7.63 -6.19
C CYS A 181 4.81 8.99 -6.91
N TRP A 182 6.01 9.41 -7.29
CA TRP A 182 6.24 10.70 -7.96
C TRP A 182 6.38 10.52 -9.46
N LEU A 183 5.48 11.17 -10.22
CA LEU A 183 5.39 10.98 -11.67
C LEU A 183 6.24 11.99 -12.45
N PRO A 184 6.79 11.60 -13.62
CA PRO A 184 7.33 12.54 -14.59
C PRO A 184 6.28 13.58 -14.99
N GLY A 185 6.68 14.86 -15.07
CA GLY A 185 5.75 15.97 -15.33
C GLY A 185 5.09 16.55 -14.08
N GLY A 186 5.33 15.96 -12.90
CA GLY A 186 4.90 16.47 -11.61
C GLY A 186 3.61 15.83 -11.08
N GLY A 187 3.45 15.86 -9.76
CA GLY A 187 2.31 15.26 -9.08
C GLY A 187 2.54 13.80 -8.65
N HIS A 188 1.43 13.14 -8.34
CA HIS A 188 1.39 11.81 -7.74
C HIS A 188 0.42 10.90 -8.50
N LEU A 189 0.45 9.60 -8.22
CA LEU A 189 -0.61 8.70 -8.66
C LEU A 189 -1.97 9.15 -8.08
N PRO A 190 -3.08 8.90 -8.79
CA PRO A 190 -4.40 9.27 -8.30
C PRO A 190 -4.77 8.47 -7.04
N ILE A 191 -5.37 9.16 -6.08
CA ILE A 191 -5.95 8.54 -4.88
C ILE A 191 -7.37 8.09 -5.21
N HIS A 192 -7.73 6.89 -4.79
CA HIS A 192 -9.01 6.24 -5.14
C HIS A 192 -9.89 5.95 -3.91
N TRP A 193 -9.59 6.56 -2.77
CA TRP A 193 -10.36 6.41 -1.54
C TRP A 193 -11.87 6.56 -1.77
N GLU A 194 -12.28 7.69 -2.37
CA GLU A 194 -13.69 8.05 -2.54
C GLU A 194 -14.41 7.07 -3.49
N LEU A 195 -13.71 6.48 -4.46
CA LEU A 195 -14.25 5.46 -5.35
C LEU A 195 -14.44 4.12 -4.64
N LEU A 196 -13.46 3.70 -3.85
CA LEU A 196 -13.52 2.49 -3.03
C LEU A 196 -14.65 2.59 -1.99
N GLU A 197 -14.75 3.72 -1.30
CA GLU A 197 -15.78 3.99 -0.31
C GLU A 197 -17.18 3.98 -0.95
N TRP A 198 -17.35 4.65 -2.09
CA TRP A 198 -18.63 4.67 -2.79
C TRP A 198 -19.08 3.25 -3.19
N GLU A 199 -18.19 2.44 -3.76
CA GLU A 199 -18.52 1.06 -4.14
C GLU A 199 -18.86 0.22 -2.89
N ALA A 200 -18.14 0.40 -1.78
CA ALA A 200 -18.37 -0.33 -0.53
C ALA A 200 -19.73 0.01 0.11
N LEU A 201 -20.08 1.30 0.16
CA LEU A 201 -21.38 1.77 0.66
C LEU A 201 -22.53 1.28 -0.23
N THR A 202 -22.35 1.34 -1.55
CA THR A 202 -23.33 0.84 -2.53
C THR A 202 -23.57 -0.66 -2.36
N CYS A 203 -22.52 -1.45 -2.21
CA CYS A 203 -22.64 -2.90 -2.01
C CYS A 203 -23.24 -3.29 -0.65
N SER A 204 -23.04 -2.46 0.38
CA SER A 204 -23.55 -2.71 1.73
C SER A 204 -25.03 -2.32 1.90
N GLY A 205 -25.64 -1.68 0.90
CA GLY A 205 -27.00 -1.12 1.01
C GLY A 205 -27.10 0.01 2.03
N ALA A 206 -25.97 0.60 2.43
CA ALA A 206 -25.93 1.71 3.37
C ALA A 206 -26.32 3.00 2.64
N ALA A 207 -27.20 3.81 3.25
CA ALA A 207 -27.57 5.11 2.69
C ALA A 207 -26.32 6.00 2.60
N LEU A 208 -26.05 6.54 1.41
CA LEU A 208 -24.99 7.51 1.18
C LEU A 208 -25.21 8.73 2.09
N SER A 209 -24.17 9.18 2.79
CA SER A 209 -24.23 10.44 3.51
C SER A 209 -24.42 11.58 2.49
N PRO A 210 -25.43 12.46 2.63
CA PRO A 210 -25.78 13.45 1.60
C PRO A 210 -24.77 14.59 1.45
N THR A 211 -23.73 14.63 2.27
CA THR A 211 -22.65 15.63 2.16
C THR A 211 -21.52 15.09 1.29
N LEU A 212 -21.64 15.33 -0.02
CA LEU A 212 -20.58 15.54 -1.03
C LEU A 212 -21.09 15.12 -2.44
N PHE A 213 -22.18 15.73 -2.89
CA PHE A 213 -22.52 15.74 -4.32
C PHE A 213 -22.45 17.17 -4.83
N LEU A 214 -21.31 17.53 -5.43
CA LEU A 214 -21.32 18.45 -6.55
C LEU A 214 -21.23 17.59 -7.81
N PRO A 215 -22.20 17.68 -8.74
CA PRO A 215 -22.12 16.94 -9.99
C PRO A 215 -20.89 17.42 -10.75
N ILE A 216 -19.98 16.49 -11.06
CA ILE A 216 -18.86 16.74 -11.95
C ILE A 216 -19.46 17.01 -13.34
N SER A 217 -19.65 18.28 -13.66
CA SER A 217 -19.97 18.74 -15.00
C SER A 217 -18.65 19.04 -15.71
N SER A 218 -18.49 18.44 -16.90
CA SER A 218 -17.38 18.60 -17.86
C SER A 218 -15.98 18.25 -17.37
N PHE A 219 -15.59 16.98 -17.55
CA PHE A 219 -14.19 16.70 -17.90
C PHE A 219 -14.00 17.02 -19.39
N ALA A 220 -13.14 18.00 -19.67
CA ALA A 220 -12.47 18.08 -20.97
C ALA A 220 -11.71 16.75 -21.21
N PRO A 221 -11.53 16.31 -22.47
CA PRO A 221 -10.88 15.04 -22.75
C PRO A 221 -9.48 15.02 -22.14
N LEU A 222 -9.30 14.14 -21.14
CA LEU A 222 -8.02 13.82 -20.52
C LEU A 222 -7.09 13.24 -21.58
N ASP A 223 -5.87 13.79 -21.62
CA ASP A 223 -4.78 13.31 -22.47
C ASP A 223 -4.57 11.79 -22.26
N LEU A 224 -4.64 11.05 -23.35
CA LEU A 224 -4.62 9.59 -23.40
C LEU A 224 -3.24 9.00 -23.05
N SER A 225 -2.23 9.84 -22.83
CA SER A 225 -0.87 9.43 -22.42
C SER A 225 -0.84 8.80 -21.02
N ALA A 226 -1.73 9.21 -20.11
CA ALA A 226 -1.89 8.61 -18.78
C ALA A 226 -2.65 7.28 -18.77
N GLN A 227 -3.38 6.96 -19.85
CA GLN A 227 -4.26 5.78 -19.93
C GLN A 227 -3.52 4.47 -20.16
N THR A 228 -2.33 4.51 -20.75
CA THR A 228 -1.47 3.33 -20.92
C THR A 228 -0.91 2.80 -19.60
N TYR A 229 -1.03 3.55 -18.50
CA TYR A 229 -0.21 3.37 -17.31
C TYR A 229 -0.90 2.58 -16.18
N ALA A 230 -2.19 2.81 -15.94
CA ALA A 230 -2.97 2.02 -14.97
C ALA A 230 -3.22 0.57 -15.43
N GLN A 231 -2.96 0.26 -16.71
CA GLN A 231 -3.00 -1.10 -17.27
C GLN A 231 -1.63 -1.81 -17.22
N GLN A 232 -0.59 -1.10 -16.78
CA GLN A 232 0.80 -1.57 -16.69
C GLN A 232 1.30 -1.59 -15.24
N LEU A 233 0.42 -1.45 -14.25
CA LEU A 233 0.63 -1.82 -12.84
C LEU A 233 -0.05 -3.18 -12.61
#